data_AF-A0A955SQR6-F1
#
_entry.id   AF-A0A955SQR6-F1
#
_cell.length_a   1.000
_cell.length_b   1.000
_cell.length_c   1.000
_cell.angle_alpha   90.00
_cell.angle_beta   90.00
_cell.angle_gamma   90.00
#
_symmetry.space_group_name_H-M   'P 1'
#
loop_
_entity.id
_entity.type
_entity.pdbx_description
1 polymer ?
#
loop_
_entity_poly.entity_id
_entity_poly.type
_entity_poly.pdbx_seq_one_letter_code
_entity_poly.pdbx_strand_id
1 'polypeptide(L)'
;LLSLNAILEFEDLRFRLVHLEADDPSENILGRMKEILRDEIERTERSLVIAERDSRLGYECEQDYVYTPYVLREKIRLLKDALNNQVPSYESGK
;
A
#
# COMPACT_ATOMS: atom_id res chain seq x y z
N LEU A 1 -2.69 11.25 -8.15
CA LEU A 1 -2.47 12.18 -7.00
C LEU A 1 -2.75 11.49 -5.66
N LEU A 2 -3.93 10.90 -5.42
CA LEU A 2 -4.25 10.26 -4.13
C LEU A 2 -3.33 9.07 -3.77
N SER A 3 -3.07 8.14 -4.70
CA SER A 3 -2.18 6.99 -4.43
C SER A 3 -0.70 7.41 -4.28
N LEU A 4 -0.23 8.38 -5.06
CA LEU A 4 1.14 8.91 -4.92
C LEU A 4 1.36 9.57 -3.54
N ASN A 5 0.43 10.40 -3.09
CA ASN A 5 0.51 11.02 -1.76
C ASN A 5 0.49 9.95 -0.66
N ALA A 6 -0.37 8.93 -0.80
CA ALA A 6 -0.44 7.82 0.15
C ALA A 6 0.89 7.04 0.23
N ILE A 7 1.57 6.82 -0.90
CA ILE A 7 2.89 6.18 -0.93
C ILE A 7 3.93 7.05 -0.20
N LEU A 8 3.99 8.35 -0.48
CA LEU A 8 4.95 9.25 0.17
C LEU A 8 4.71 9.34 1.68
N GLU A 9 3.44 9.42 2.10
CA GLU A 9 3.06 9.42 3.52
C GLU A 9 3.45 8.10 4.19
N PHE A 10 3.17 6.96 3.55
CA PHE A 10 3.54 5.65 4.08
C PHE A 10 5.05 5.49 4.23
N GLU A 11 5.82 5.97 3.26
CA GLU A 11 7.28 5.93 3.28
C GLU A 11 7.88 6.85 4.35
N ASP A 12 7.33 8.04 4.54
CA ASP A 12 7.71 8.94 5.64
C ASP A 12 7.45 8.29 7.00
N LEU A 13 6.26 7.71 7.20
CA LEU A 13 5.91 6.99 8.43
C LEU A 13 6.83 5.80 8.68
N ARG A 14 7.17 5.04 7.63
CA ARG A 14 8.10 3.92 7.72
C ARG A 14 9.51 4.39 8.09
N PHE A 15 9.98 5.49 7.51
CA PHE A 15 11.27 6.08 7.86
C PHE A 15 11.30 6.54 9.31
N ARG A 16 10.25 7.23 9.76
CA ARG A 16 10.09 7.66 11.15
C ARG A 16 10.07 6.48 12.12
N LEU A 17 9.34 5.41 11.80
CA LEU A 17 9.24 4.18 12.61
C LEU A 17 10.63 3.57 12.91
N VAL A 18 11.54 3.57 11.93
CA VAL A 18 12.92 3.05 12.09
C VAL A 18 13.78 3.91 13.02
N HIS A 19 13.45 5.19 13.17
CA HIS A 19 14.22 6.15 13.96
C HIS A 19 13.55 6.52 15.30
N LEU A 20 12.47 5.84 15.69
CA LEU A 20 11.84 6.07 16.99
C LEU A 20 12.75 5.58 18.13
N GLU A 21 13.02 6.47 19.09
CA GLU A 21 13.46 6.05 20.43
C GLU A 21 12.28 5.48 21.22
N ALA A 22 12.57 4.72 22.28
CA ALA A 22 11.61 3.84 22.98
C ALA A 22 10.30 4.52 23.47
N ASP A 23 10.28 5.84 23.63
CA ASP A 23 9.18 6.62 24.21
C ASP A 23 8.31 7.39 23.20
N ASP A 24 8.55 7.27 21.88
CA ASP A 24 7.75 7.96 20.85
C ASP A 24 6.50 7.10 20.47
N PRO A 25 5.33 7.68 20.14
CA PRO A 25 4.07 6.95 20.07
C PRO A 25 3.97 6.14 18.77
N SER A 26 4.71 5.03 18.73
CA SER A 26 4.72 4.04 17.63
C SER A 26 3.31 3.57 17.29
N GLU A 27 2.40 3.53 18.27
CA GLU A 27 1.00 3.13 18.07
C GLU A 27 0.24 4.08 17.13
N ASN A 28 0.52 5.38 17.17
CA ASN A 28 -0.10 6.35 16.25
C ASN A 28 0.44 6.18 14.82
N ILE A 29 1.76 5.99 14.67
CA ILE A 29 2.42 5.77 13.38
C ILE A 29 1.91 4.46 12.74
N LEU A 30 1.94 3.36 13.49
CA LEU A 30 1.47 2.05 13.01
C LEU A 30 -0.03 2.07 12.69
N GLY A 31 -0.84 2.76 13.51
CA GLY A 31 -2.26 2.99 13.24
C GLY A 31 -2.47 3.69 11.90
N ARG A 32 -1.75 4.78 11.64
CA ARG A 32 -1.85 5.53 10.39
C ARG A 32 -1.38 4.73 9.17
N MET A 33 -0.29 3.97 9.32
CA MET A 33 0.17 3.05 8.26
C MET A 33 -0.91 2.01 7.92
N LYS A 34 -1.59 1.44 8.92
CA LYS A 34 -2.69 0.47 8.72
C LYS A 34 -3.88 1.10 7.97
N GLU A 35 -4.22 2.36 8.26
CA GLU A 35 -5.27 3.09 7.52
C GLU A 35 -4.91 3.28 6.05
N ILE A 36 -3.71 3.78 5.76
CA ILE A 36 -3.24 3.99 4.38
C ILE A 36 -3.29 2.70 3.56
N LEU A 37 -2.85 1.58 4.17
CA LEU A 37 -2.89 0.26 3.53
C LEU A 37 -4.32 -0.19 3.21
N ARG A 38 -5.28 -0.03 4.14
CA ARG A 38 -6.69 -0.37 3.90
C ARG A 38 -7.28 0.45 2.76
N ASP A 39 -7.03 1.74 2.75
CA ASP A 39 -7.52 2.64 1.70
C ASP A 39 -6.92 2.30 0.33
N GLU A 40 -5.63 1.93 0.27
CA GLU A 40 -4.96 1.55 -0.97
C GLU A 40 -5.41 0.18 -1.48
N ILE A 41 -5.70 -0.78 -0.59
CA ILE A 41 -6.32 -2.06 -0.94
C ILE A 41 -7.67 -1.80 -1.60
N GLU A 42 -8.54 -1.02 -0.98
CA GLU A 42 -9.88 -0.73 -1.49
C GLU A 42 -9.82 -0.01 -2.87
N ARG A 43 -8.92 0.95 -3.05
CA ARG A 43 -8.67 1.57 -4.36
C ARG A 43 -8.18 0.57 -5.40
N THR A 44 -7.24 -0.29 -5.04
CA THR A 44 -6.65 -1.27 -5.98
C THR A 44 -7.67 -2.34 -6.37
N GLU A 45 -8.53 -2.79 -5.45
CA GLU A 45 -9.64 -3.71 -5.73
C GLU A 45 -10.64 -3.10 -6.71
N ARG A 46 -10.99 -1.81 -6.56
CA ARG A 46 -11.81 -1.10 -7.57
C ARG A 46 -11.14 -1.03 -8.94
N SER A 47 -9.85 -0.72 -9.00
CA SER A 47 -9.09 -0.69 -10.26
C SER A 47 -9.04 -2.07 -10.93
N LEU A 48 -8.93 -3.15 -10.15
CA LEU A 48 -8.94 -4.51 -10.67
C LEU A 48 -10.25 -4.84 -11.38
N VAL A 49 -11.39 -4.53 -10.75
CA VAL A 49 -12.72 -4.76 -11.34
C VAL A 49 -12.86 -4.04 -12.69
N ILE A 50 -12.29 -2.84 -12.79
CA ILE A 50 -12.32 -2.04 -14.03
C ILE A 50 -11.41 -2.66 -15.10
N ALA A 51 -10.17 -3.02 -14.74
CA ALA A 51 -9.18 -3.61 -15.64
C ALA A 51 -9.59 -5.00 -16.17
N GLU A 52 -10.36 -5.77 -15.39
CA GLU A 52 -10.92 -7.05 -15.83
C GLU A 52 -12.07 -6.89 -16.84
N ARG A 53 -12.74 -5.73 -16.83
CA ARG A 53 -13.86 -5.42 -17.76
C ARG A 53 -13.38 -4.79 -19.05
N ASP A 54 -12.34 -3.98 -19.02
CA ASP A 54 -11.73 -3.39 -20.21
C ASP A 54 -10.21 -3.53 -20.13
N SER A 55 -9.69 -4.50 -20.87
CA SER A 55 -8.27 -4.82 -20.86
C SER A 55 -7.41 -3.70 -21.44
N ARG A 56 -7.97 -2.69 -22.12
CA ARG A 56 -7.20 -1.55 -22.68
C ARG A 56 -6.83 -0.51 -21.63
N LEU A 57 -7.46 -0.55 -20.46
CA LEU A 57 -7.17 0.36 -19.36
C LEU A 57 -5.84 -0.01 -18.73
N GLY A 58 -4.89 0.95 -18.74
CA GLY A 58 -3.53 0.74 -18.26
C GLY A 58 -2.51 0.40 -19.36
N TYR A 59 -2.91 0.42 -20.63
CA TYR A 59 -1.99 0.36 -21.77
C TYR A 59 -1.33 1.73 -21.99
N GLU A 60 0.01 1.79 -21.93
CA GLU A 60 0.78 2.91 -22.45
C GLU A 60 1.59 2.46 -23.66
N CYS A 61 1.51 3.19 -24.78
CA CYS A 61 2.14 2.76 -26.03
C CYS A 61 3.67 2.65 -25.94
N GLU A 62 4.30 3.39 -25.04
CA GLU A 62 5.75 3.39 -24.83
C GLU A 62 6.21 2.40 -23.74
N GLN A 63 5.31 1.99 -22.82
CA GLN A 63 5.65 1.18 -21.63
C GLN A 63 4.93 -0.17 -21.55
N ASP A 64 4.12 -0.52 -22.56
CA ASP A 64 3.18 -1.65 -22.53
C ASP A 64 2.16 -1.49 -21.37
N TYR A 65 1.51 -2.58 -20.93
CA TYR A 65 0.57 -2.52 -19.82
C TYR A 65 1.24 -2.23 -18.47
N VAL A 66 1.01 -1.02 -17.95
CA VAL A 66 1.45 -0.61 -16.60
C VAL A 66 0.56 -1.25 -15.51
N TYR A 67 -0.71 -1.52 -15.82
CA TYR A 67 -1.69 -2.06 -14.87
C TYR A 67 -2.49 -3.22 -15.45
N THR A 68 -1.85 -4.38 -15.62
CA THR A 68 -2.59 -5.61 -15.90
C THR A 68 -3.38 -6.08 -14.67
N PRO A 69 -4.47 -6.85 -14.86
CA PRO A 69 -5.14 -7.52 -13.75
C PRO A 69 -4.19 -8.37 -12.89
N TYR A 70 -3.15 -8.94 -13.48
CA TYR A 70 -2.11 -9.66 -12.75
C TYR A 70 -1.33 -8.74 -11.80
N VAL A 71 -0.83 -7.60 -12.29
CA VAL A 71 -0.09 -6.63 -11.47
C VAL A 71 -0.96 -6.10 -10.33
N LEU A 72 -2.24 -5.81 -10.59
CA LEU A 72 -3.18 -5.34 -9.58
C LEU A 72 -3.44 -6.39 -8.50
N ARG A 73 -3.60 -7.67 -8.86
CA ARG A 73 -3.73 -8.78 -7.90
C ARG A 73 -2.49 -8.93 -7.04
N GLU A 74 -1.31 -8.85 -7.64
CA GLU A 74 -0.06 -8.95 -6.91
C GLU A 74 0.13 -7.78 -5.93
N LYS A 75 -0.20 -6.56 -6.35
CA LYS A 75 -0.23 -5.39 -5.47
C LYS A 75 -1.17 -5.59 -4.28
N ILE A 76 -2.40 -6.09 -4.49
CA ILE A 76 -3.34 -6.39 -3.41
C ILE A 76 -2.75 -7.43 -2.43
N ARG A 77 -2.10 -8.48 -2.95
CA ARG A 77 -1.45 -9.50 -2.13
C ARG A 77 -0.37 -8.88 -1.23
N LEU A 78 0.51 -8.06 -1.80
CA LEU A 78 1.59 -7.38 -1.06
C LEU A 78 1.04 -6.39 -0.02
N LEU A 79 0.01 -5.62 -0.36
CA LEU A 79 -0.62 -4.69 0.59
C LEU A 79 -1.27 -5.44 1.78
N LYS A 80 -1.92 -6.58 1.51
CA LYS A 80 -2.50 -7.44 2.56
C LYS A 80 -1.42 -8.08 3.43
N ASP A 81 -0.30 -8.50 2.85
CA ASP A 81 0.85 -9.01 3.62
C ASP A 81 1.46 -7.92 4.51
N ALA A 82 1.62 -6.71 3.97
CA ALA A 82 2.10 -5.57 4.75
C ALA A 82 1.16 -5.26 5.93
N LEU A 83 -0.15 -5.22 5.69
CA LEU A 83 -1.16 -4.89 6.69
C LEU A 83 -1.26 -5.95 7.81
N ASN A 84 -1.19 -7.22 7.45
CA ASN A 84 -1.49 -8.32 8.38
C ASN A 84 -0.26 -8.92 9.05
N ASN A 85 0.91 -8.82 8.40
CA ASN A 85 2.13 -9.49 8.87
C ASN A 85 3.24 -8.48 9.17
N GLN A 86 3.58 -7.60 8.21
CA GLN A 86 4.76 -6.75 8.34
C GLN A 86 4.56 -5.64 9.37
N VAL A 87 3.49 -4.83 9.24
CA VAL A 87 3.22 -3.73 10.18
C VAL A 87 2.97 -4.25 11.61
N PRO A 88 2.15 -5.30 11.83
CA PRO A 88 1.98 -5.87 13.17
C PRO A 88 3.25 -6.49 13.78
N SER A 89 4.23 -6.90 12.97
CA SER A 89 5.48 -7.45 13.52
C SER A 89 6.28 -6.43 14.34
N TYR A 90 6.12 -5.12 14.06
CA TYR A 90 6.67 -4.04 14.87
C TYR A 90 5.99 -3.88 16.24
N GLU A 91 4.77 -4.41 16.41
CA GLU A 91 4.05 -4.40 17.70
C GLU A 91 4.51 -5.56 18.59
N SER A 92 4.84 -6.71 18.00
CA SER A 92 5.28 -7.93 18.71
C SER A 92 6.79 -8.00 18.95
N GLY A 93 7.57 -7.15 18.28
CA GLY A 93 9.03 -7.04 18.44
C GLY A 93 9.50 -6.01 19.46
N LYS A 94 8.58 -5.37 20.19
CA LYS A 94 8.86 -4.56 21.39
C LYS A 94 8.89 -5.42 22.65
#